data_AF-A0A3R9LQR8-F1
#
_entry.id   AF-A0A3R9LQR8-F1
#
_cell.length_a   1.000
_cell.length_b   1.000
_cell.length_c   1.000
_cell.angle_alpha   90.00
_cell.angle_beta   90.00
_cell.angle_gamma   90.00
#
_symmetry.space_group_name_H-M   'P 1'
#
loop_
_entity.id
_entity.type
_entity.pdbx_description
1 polymer ?
#
loop_
_entity_poly.entity_id
_entity_poly.type
_entity_poly.pdbx_seq_one_letter_code
_entity_poly.pdbx_strand_id
1 'polypeptide(L)'
;MKLDSRVEGALQAINFVERYKELSDKFSLDRTPEEKRLNIITGELVFDVFEDLGYIAKFDGREKFFYIEPVKEDGYTFGFHISIFKGLVELIWVVRDSQNKVILGTPLMEFSRRLISPDYRIMDPVIANYDDFENVMRIAFEMYEDFKQAFLKIAAEG
;
A
#
# COMPACT_ATOMS: atom_id res chain seq x y z
N MET A 1 -3.30 -3.53 -19.17
CA MET A 1 -1.99 -2.86 -19.32
C MET A 1 -0.95 -3.67 -18.57
N LYS A 2 0.19 -3.98 -19.18
CA LYS A 2 1.26 -4.78 -18.54
C LYS A 2 1.97 -3.94 -17.47
N LEU A 3 2.40 -4.56 -16.37
CA LEU A 3 3.25 -3.90 -15.38
C LEU A 3 4.61 -3.56 -16.00
N ASP A 4 5.25 -2.50 -15.50
CA ASP A 4 6.68 -2.27 -15.76
C ASP A 4 7.47 -3.48 -15.25
N SER A 5 8.44 -3.96 -16.03
CA SER A 5 9.17 -5.19 -15.70
C SER A 5 9.95 -5.09 -14.39
N ARG A 6 10.42 -3.89 -14.01
CA ARG A 6 11.11 -3.67 -12.73
C ARG A 6 10.14 -3.78 -11.56
N VAL A 7 8.91 -3.29 -11.74
CA VAL A 7 7.83 -3.44 -10.75
C VAL A 7 7.46 -4.90 -10.61
N GLU A 8 7.26 -5.61 -11.72
CA GLU A 8 6.92 -7.04 -11.71
C GLU A 8 8.01 -7.86 -11.00
N GLY A 9 9.28 -7.63 -11.34
CA GLY A 9 10.42 -8.30 -10.70
C GLY A 9 10.52 -7.99 -9.19
N ALA A 10 10.30 -6.73 -8.79
CA ALA A 10 10.34 -6.34 -7.38
C ALA A 10 9.21 -7.01 -6.58
N LEU A 11 7.99 -7.06 -7.12
CA LEU A 11 6.85 -7.72 -6.48
C LEU A 11 7.08 -9.23 -6.31
N GLN A 12 7.71 -9.87 -7.29
CA GLN A 12 8.10 -11.29 -7.20
C GLN A 12 9.20 -11.48 -6.14
N ALA A 13 10.22 -10.62 -6.11
CA ALA A 13 11.34 -10.73 -5.17
C ALA A 13 10.92 -10.65 -3.70
N ILE A 14 9.84 -9.92 -3.39
CA ILE A 14 9.33 -9.77 -2.02
C ILE A 14 8.20 -10.74 -1.67
N ASN A 15 7.88 -11.70 -2.55
CA ASN A 15 6.72 -12.60 -2.42
C ASN A 15 5.41 -11.83 -2.17
N PHE A 16 5.18 -10.75 -2.92
CA PHE A 16 4.08 -9.81 -2.66
C PHE A 16 2.72 -10.50 -2.52
N VAL A 17 2.38 -11.43 -3.42
CA VAL A 17 1.06 -12.07 -3.45
C VAL A 17 0.77 -12.82 -2.16
N GLU A 18 1.75 -13.57 -1.64
CA GLU A 18 1.62 -14.33 -0.39
C GLU A 18 1.47 -13.38 0.80
N ARG A 19 2.36 -12.40 0.94
CA ARG A 19 2.34 -11.44 2.06
C ARG A 19 1.06 -10.60 2.07
N TYR A 20 0.60 -10.13 0.91
CA TYR A 20 -0.64 -9.37 0.81
C TYR A 20 -1.86 -10.23 1.11
N LYS A 21 -1.83 -11.51 0.71
CA LYS A 21 -2.88 -12.47 1.09
C LYS A 21 -2.91 -12.68 2.60
N GLU A 22 -1.76 -12.87 3.25
CA GLU A 22 -1.67 -13.02 4.71
C GLU A 22 -2.20 -11.78 5.45
N LEU A 23 -1.86 -10.57 4.98
CA LEU A 23 -2.40 -9.32 5.51
C LEU A 23 -3.93 -9.28 5.36
N SER A 24 -4.43 -9.57 4.16
CA SER A 24 -5.88 -9.59 3.85
C SER A 24 -6.65 -10.60 4.70
N ASP A 25 -6.16 -11.84 4.80
CA ASP A 25 -6.78 -12.90 5.58
C ASP A 25 -6.82 -12.54 7.08
N LYS A 26 -5.71 -11.98 7.60
CA LYS A 26 -5.58 -11.58 9.00
C LYS A 26 -6.56 -10.48 9.37
N PHE A 27 -6.82 -9.53 8.47
CA PHE A 27 -7.75 -8.42 8.65
C PHE A 27 -8.93 -8.56 7.67
N SER A 28 -9.60 -9.71 7.69
CA SER A 28 -10.61 -10.05 6.68
C SER A 28 -12.00 -9.48 6.97
N LEU A 29 -12.83 -9.45 5.92
CA LEU A 29 -14.25 -9.14 6.01
C LEU A 29 -15.01 -10.11 6.93
N ASP A 30 -14.65 -11.39 6.91
CA ASP A 30 -15.29 -12.43 7.74
C ASP A 30 -15.00 -12.22 9.23
N ARG A 31 -13.78 -11.77 9.56
CA ARG A 31 -13.38 -11.41 10.92
C ARG A 31 -14.07 -10.13 11.39
N THR A 32 -14.28 -9.17 10.49
CA THR A 32 -14.82 -7.83 10.80
C THR A 32 -16.08 -7.50 9.97
N PRO A 33 -17.25 -8.02 10.38
CA PRO A 33 -18.56 -7.64 9.83
C PRO A 33 -18.83 -6.13 9.89
N GLU A 34 -19.74 -5.62 9.03
CA GLU A 34 -19.98 -4.16 8.85
C GLU A 34 -20.26 -3.41 10.15
N GLU A 35 -21.01 -4.01 11.07
CA GLU A 35 -21.35 -3.43 12.38
C GLU A 35 -20.17 -3.30 13.35
N LYS A 36 -19.07 -4.04 13.10
CA LYS A 36 -17.84 -4.01 13.90
C LYS A 36 -16.73 -3.18 13.27
N ARG A 37 -16.93 -2.66 12.05
CA ARG A 37 -15.89 -1.90 11.33
C ARG A 37 -15.69 -0.54 11.95
N LEU A 38 -14.45 -0.08 11.92
CA LEU A 38 -14.11 1.28 12.29
C LEU A 38 -14.59 2.23 11.17
N ASN A 39 -15.82 2.74 11.33
CA ASN A 39 -16.45 3.60 10.34
C ASN A 39 -15.94 5.05 10.36
N ILE A 40 -15.33 5.47 11.46
CA ILE A 40 -14.79 6.81 11.65
C ILE A 40 -13.38 6.68 12.21
N ILE A 41 -12.42 7.27 11.50
CA ILE A 41 -11.05 7.48 11.96
C ILE A 41 -10.73 8.95 11.74
N THR A 42 -10.14 9.61 12.72
CA THR A 42 -9.74 11.01 12.60
C THR A 42 -8.45 11.10 11.80
N GLY A 43 -8.27 12.20 11.05
CA GLY A 43 -7.02 12.44 10.34
C GLY A 43 -5.82 12.54 11.28
N GLU A 44 -6.02 13.09 12.48
CA GLU A 44 -5.00 13.17 13.54
C GLU A 44 -4.43 11.79 13.86
N LEU A 45 -5.28 10.78 14.10
CA LEU A 45 -4.79 9.44 14.40
C LEU A 45 -4.04 8.81 13.22
N VAL A 46 -4.48 9.06 11.99
CA VAL A 46 -3.75 8.58 10.80
C VAL A 46 -2.35 9.20 10.76
N PHE A 47 -2.23 10.49 11.08
CA PHE A 47 -0.95 11.17 11.14
C PHE A 47 -0.06 10.64 12.27
N ASP A 48 -0.61 10.43 13.47
CA ASP A 48 0.13 9.89 14.62
C ASP A 48 0.73 8.52 14.29
N VAL A 49 -0.06 7.60 13.74
CA VAL A 49 0.42 6.26 13.36
C VAL A 49 1.50 6.33 12.28
N PHE A 50 1.38 7.25 11.32
CA PHE A 50 2.39 7.40 10.27
C PHE A 50 3.68 7.97 10.85
N GLU A 51 3.60 8.96 11.75
CA GLU A 51 4.74 9.56 12.41
C GLU A 51 5.48 8.55 13.30
N ASP A 52 4.74 7.73 14.06
CA ASP A 52 5.29 6.63 14.88
C ASP A 52 6.02 5.59 14.02
N LEU A 53 5.58 5.39 12.78
CA LEU A 53 6.22 4.52 11.80
C LEU A 53 7.32 5.23 10.98
N GLY A 54 7.64 6.49 11.31
CA GLY A 54 8.74 7.25 10.72
C GLY A 54 8.40 8.00 9.43
N TYR A 55 7.12 8.20 9.12
CA TYR A 55 6.65 8.88 7.92
C TYR A 55 5.86 10.16 8.23
N ILE A 56 6.16 11.23 7.51
CA ILE A 56 5.32 12.43 7.51
C ILE A 56 4.18 12.21 6.53
N ALA A 57 2.93 12.32 6.98
CA ALA A 57 1.76 12.22 6.10
C ALA A 57 1.06 13.56 5.84
N LYS A 58 0.30 13.58 4.75
CA LYS A 58 -0.58 14.66 4.32
C LYS A 58 -1.92 14.08 3.89
N PHE A 59 -2.94 14.94 3.86
CA PHE A 59 -4.26 14.59 3.38
C PHE A 59 -4.60 15.38 2.12
N ASP A 60 -5.05 14.68 1.08
CA ASP A 60 -5.63 15.31 -0.11
C ASP A 60 -7.16 15.37 0.03
N GLY A 61 -7.69 16.56 0.30
CA GLY A 61 -9.14 16.74 0.47
C GLY A 61 -9.96 16.60 -0.81
N ARG A 62 -9.34 16.68 -2.01
CA ARG A 62 -10.05 16.54 -3.29
C ARG A 62 -10.34 15.07 -3.57
N GLU A 63 -9.31 14.26 -3.42
CA GLU A 63 -9.37 12.83 -3.72
C GLU A 63 -9.67 11.97 -2.50
N LYS A 64 -9.64 12.56 -1.29
CA LYS A 64 -9.97 11.95 0.00
C LYS A 64 -9.04 10.80 0.41
N PHE A 65 -7.75 10.95 0.15
CA PHE A 65 -6.73 10.00 0.58
C PHE A 65 -5.65 10.65 1.46
N PHE A 66 -5.05 9.84 2.32
CA PHE A 66 -3.82 10.17 3.03
C PHE A 66 -2.64 9.68 2.21
N TYR A 67 -1.51 10.36 2.31
CA TYR A 67 -0.28 9.95 1.63
C TYR A 67 0.95 10.40 2.41
N ILE A 68 2.02 9.60 2.34
CA ILE A 68 3.33 10.01 2.87
C ILE A 68 3.96 11.08 2.00
N GLU A 69 4.80 11.93 2.58
CA GLU A 69 5.72 12.75 1.79
C GLU A 69 6.55 11.84 0.87
N PRO A 70 6.59 12.12 -0.46
CA PRO A 70 7.25 11.21 -1.38
C PRO A 70 8.74 11.09 -1.09
N VAL A 71 9.23 9.86 -1.00
CA VAL A 71 10.63 9.54 -0.75
C VAL A 71 11.39 9.56 -2.08
N LYS A 72 12.48 10.32 -2.15
CA LYS A 72 13.34 10.39 -3.35
C LYS A 72 14.61 9.58 -3.14
N GLU A 73 14.88 8.65 -4.03
CA GLU A 73 16.02 7.74 -3.93
C GLU A 73 16.44 7.28 -5.32
N ASP A 74 17.73 7.37 -5.64
CA ASP A 74 18.36 6.95 -6.91
C ASP A 74 17.62 7.37 -8.19
N GLY A 75 17.14 8.62 -8.22
CA GLY A 75 16.44 9.17 -9.38
C GLY A 75 14.98 8.71 -9.51
N TYR A 76 14.44 8.05 -8.50
CA TYR A 76 13.02 7.70 -8.40
C TYR A 76 12.34 8.46 -7.27
N THR A 77 11.02 8.57 -7.36
CA THR A 77 10.17 9.07 -6.29
C THR A 77 9.14 8.00 -5.94
N PHE A 78 9.11 7.62 -4.68
CA PHE A 78 8.20 6.61 -4.14
C PHE A 78 7.14 7.28 -3.27
N GLY A 79 5.91 6.81 -3.39
CA GLY A 79 4.78 7.26 -2.58
C GLY A 79 3.94 6.09 -2.11
N PHE A 80 3.27 6.32 -0.99
CA PHE A 80 2.31 5.40 -0.40
C PHE A 80 1.07 6.22 -0.04
N HIS A 81 -0.05 5.92 -0.68
CA HIS A 81 -1.34 6.50 -0.37
C HIS A 81 -2.27 5.46 0.26
N ILE A 82 -3.17 5.93 1.13
CA ILE A 82 -4.26 5.13 1.65
C ILE A 82 -5.60 5.86 1.54
N SER A 83 -6.66 5.10 1.30
CA SER A 83 -8.04 5.58 1.48
C SER A 83 -8.74 4.67 2.49
N ILE A 84 -9.57 5.24 3.36
CA ILE A 84 -10.30 4.49 4.39
C ILE A 84 -11.78 4.72 4.17
N PHE A 85 -12.51 3.66 3.87
CA PHE A 85 -13.96 3.72 3.64
C PHE A 85 -14.67 2.59 4.36
N LYS A 86 -15.51 2.93 5.35
CA LYS A 86 -16.25 1.95 6.16
C LYS A 86 -15.33 0.85 6.74
N GLY A 87 -14.17 1.24 7.26
CA GLY A 87 -13.16 0.34 7.81
C GLY A 87 -12.38 -0.50 6.79
N LEU A 88 -12.64 -0.41 5.48
CA LEU A 88 -11.75 -0.95 4.46
C LEU A 88 -10.60 0.03 4.24
N VAL A 89 -9.36 -0.48 4.23
CA VAL A 89 -8.15 0.32 4.02
C VAL A 89 -7.56 -0.03 2.66
N GLU A 90 -7.85 0.80 1.66
CA GLU A 90 -7.23 0.68 0.34
C GLU A 90 -5.78 1.16 0.44
N LEU A 91 -4.86 0.32 -0.04
CA LEU A 91 -3.42 0.61 -0.04
C LEU A 91 -2.95 0.83 -1.48
N ILE A 92 -2.22 1.92 -1.73
CA ILE A 92 -1.75 2.29 -3.07
C ILE A 92 -0.27 2.64 -3.04
N TRP A 93 0.52 2.00 -3.90
CA TRP A 93 1.91 2.37 -4.13
C TRP A 93 2.07 3.20 -5.39
N VAL A 94 2.97 4.17 -5.31
CA VAL A 94 3.30 5.10 -6.39
C VAL A 94 4.81 5.08 -6.63
N VAL A 95 5.22 4.98 -7.89
CA VAL A 95 6.62 5.12 -8.32
C VAL A 95 6.66 6.03 -9.53
N ARG A 96 7.56 7.01 -9.50
CA ARG A 96 7.86 7.90 -10.62
C ARG A 96 9.35 7.94 -10.89
N ASP A 97 9.73 8.12 -12.15
CA ASP A 97 11.12 8.39 -12.50
C ASP A 97 11.50 9.86 -12.26
N SER A 98 12.76 10.19 -12.57
CA SER A 98 13.34 11.52 -12.42
C SER A 98 12.68 12.59 -13.29
N GLN A 99 11.97 12.18 -14.34
CA GLN A 99 11.18 13.04 -15.21
C GLN A 99 9.72 13.14 -14.77
N ASN A 100 9.40 12.62 -13.57
CA ASN A 100 8.07 12.58 -12.98
C ASN A 100 7.06 11.70 -13.76
N LYS A 101 7.54 10.85 -14.68
CA LYS A 101 6.69 9.89 -15.40
C LYS A 101 6.27 8.79 -14.44
N VAL A 102 4.97 8.47 -14.46
CA VAL A 102 4.40 7.41 -13.64
C VAL A 102 4.86 6.05 -14.14
N ILE A 103 5.54 5.31 -13.27
CA ILE A 103 5.90 3.89 -13.46
C ILE A 103 4.85 3.02 -12.77
N LEU A 104 4.44 3.41 -11.56
CA LEU A 104 3.45 2.72 -10.74
C LEU A 104 2.52 3.74 -10.06
N GLY A 105 1.26 3.38 -9.92
CA GLY A 105 0.23 4.17 -9.25
C GLY A 105 -1.05 3.36 -9.23
N THR A 106 -1.09 2.32 -8.40
CA THR A 106 -2.13 1.29 -8.49
C THR A 106 -2.41 0.68 -7.12
N PRO A 107 -3.68 0.41 -6.78
CA PRO A 107 -4.04 -0.30 -5.55
C PRO A 107 -3.41 -1.70 -5.47
N LEU A 108 -3.05 -2.13 -4.27
CA LEU A 108 -2.36 -3.40 -4.06
C LEU A 108 -3.18 -4.61 -4.52
N MET A 109 -4.52 -4.59 -4.39
CA MET A 109 -5.39 -5.65 -4.89
C MET A 109 -5.25 -5.91 -6.40
N GLU A 110 -4.87 -4.88 -7.17
CA GLU A 110 -4.74 -5.00 -8.62
C GLU A 110 -3.46 -5.72 -9.03
N PHE A 111 -2.46 -5.84 -8.13
CA PHE A 111 -1.24 -6.57 -8.43
C PHE A 111 -1.49 -8.07 -8.52
N SER A 112 -2.30 -8.65 -7.64
CA SER A 112 -2.60 -10.09 -7.67
C SER A 112 -3.28 -10.49 -8.99
N ARG A 113 -4.17 -9.63 -9.50
CA ARG A 113 -4.85 -9.83 -10.78
C ARG A 113 -3.90 -9.80 -11.98
N ARG A 114 -2.83 -9.02 -11.88
CA ARG A 114 -1.82 -8.85 -12.94
C ARG A 114 -0.74 -9.93 -12.89
N LEU A 115 -0.41 -10.41 -11.69
CA LEU A 115 0.64 -11.41 -11.46
C LEU A 115 0.14 -12.85 -11.61
N ILE A 116 -1.13 -13.13 -11.26
CA ILE A 116 -1.69 -14.48 -11.25
C ILE A 116 -2.70 -14.68 -12.39
N SER A 117 -3.88 -14.05 -12.29
CA SER A 117 -4.91 -14.08 -13.32
C SER A 117 -5.97 -12.99 -13.07
N PRO A 118 -6.71 -12.54 -14.11
CA PRO A 118 -7.70 -11.46 -13.96
C PRO A 118 -8.79 -11.72 -12.91
N ASP A 119 -9.08 -12.99 -12.63
CA ASP A 119 -10.10 -13.46 -11.68
C ASP A 119 -9.56 -13.67 -10.25
N TYR A 120 -8.24 -13.63 -10.06
CA TYR A 120 -7.62 -13.82 -8.75
C TYR A 120 -7.62 -12.52 -7.94
N ARG A 121 -8.48 -12.45 -6.92
CA ARG A 121 -8.69 -11.27 -6.08
C ARG A 121 -8.26 -11.52 -4.65
N ILE A 122 -7.47 -10.59 -4.11
CA ILE A 122 -7.21 -10.45 -2.68
C ILE A 122 -7.90 -9.16 -2.24
N MET A 123 -8.66 -9.20 -1.15
CA MET A 123 -9.40 -8.04 -0.68
C MET A 123 -8.51 -7.11 0.14
N ASP A 124 -8.84 -5.82 0.19
CA ASP A 124 -8.21 -4.90 1.12
C ASP A 124 -8.45 -5.30 2.59
N PRO A 125 -7.51 -5.00 3.49
CA PRO A 125 -7.68 -5.26 4.91
C PRO A 125 -8.81 -4.41 5.51
N VAL A 126 -9.46 -4.96 6.52
CA VAL A 126 -10.62 -4.42 7.22
C VAL A 126 -10.32 -4.25 8.70
N ILE A 127 -10.43 -3.01 9.17
CA ILE A 127 -10.10 -2.61 10.54
C ILE A 127 -11.36 -2.49 11.41
N ALA A 128 -11.31 -3.03 12.63
CA ALA A 128 -12.37 -2.93 13.64
C ALA A 128 -12.10 -1.81 14.65
N ASN A 129 -10.82 -1.47 14.85
CA ASN A 129 -10.36 -0.51 15.85
C ASN A 129 -9.02 0.10 15.44
N TYR A 130 -8.45 0.92 16.31
CA TYR A 130 -7.19 1.62 16.06
C TYR A 130 -5.98 0.69 16.09
N ASP A 131 -5.95 -0.31 16.98
CA ASP A 131 -4.88 -1.31 17.01
C ASP A 131 -4.82 -2.11 15.69
N ASP A 132 -5.97 -2.41 15.09
CA ASP A 132 -6.02 -3.02 13.76
C ASP A 132 -5.39 -2.11 12.71
N PHE A 133 -5.72 -0.82 12.73
CA PHE A 133 -5.17 0.15 11.79
C PHE A 133 -3.65 0.27 11.91
N GLU A 134 -3.13 0.44 13.13
CA GLU A 134 -1.68 0.49 13.38
C GLU A 134 -0.99 -0.78 12.88
N ASN A 135 -1.56 -1.97 13.17
CA ASN A 135 -0.98 -3.23 12.72
C ASN A 135 -1.02 -3.40 11.19
N VAL A 136 -2.12 -2.98 10.54
CA VAL A 136 -2.20 -2.98 9.07
C VAL A 136 -1.14 -2.07 8.49
N MET A 137 -1.01 -0.85 9.01
CA MET A 137 -0.04 0.11 8.49
C MET A 137 1.40 -0.35 8.69
N ARG A 138 1.73 -0.91 9.86
CA ARG A 138 3.07 -1.47 10.12
C ARG A 138 3.46 -2.54 9.09
N ILE A 139 2.59 -3.54 8.88
CA ILE A 139 2.85 -4.61 7.91
C ILE A 139 2.94 -4.04 6.48
N ALA A 140 2.05 -3.11 6.15
CA ALA A 140 2.03 -2.53 4.81
C ALA A 140 3.26 -1.66 4.51
N PHE A 141 3.77 -0.92 5.49
CA PHE A 141 5.02 -0.15 5.36
C PHE A 141 6.25 -1.04 5.28
N GLU A 142 6.31 -2.15 6.02
CA GLU A 142 7.36 -3.17 5.86
C GLU A 142 7.37 -3.71 4.42
N MET A 143 6.21 -4.09 3.89
CA MET A 143 6.09 -4.54 2.49
C MET A 143 6.49 -3.46 1.48
N TYR A 144 6.16 -2.20 1.75
CA TYR A 144 6.50 -1.06 0.91
C TYR A 144 8.01 -0.80 0.87
N GLU A 145 8.68 -0.85 2.01
CA GLU A 145 10.13 -0.65 2.08
C GLU A 145 10.87 -1.80 1.38
N ASP A 146 10.45 -3.04 1.61
CA ASP A 146 11.00 -4.21 0.91
C ASP A 146 10.81 -4.07 -0.62
N PHE A 147 9.63 -3.63 -1.07
CA PHE A 147 9.37 -3.37 -2.48
C PHE A 147 10.30 -2.29 -3.04
N LYS A 148 10.46 -1.17 -2.33
CA LYS A 148 11.32 -0.06 -2.73
C LYS A 148 12.77 -0.53 -2.92
N GLN A 149 13.31 -1.24 -1.94
CA GLN A 149 14.68 -1.78 -1.99
C GLN A 149 14.86 -2.78 -3.13
N ALA A 150 13.92 -3.71 -3.32
CA ALA A 150 13.95 -4.66 -4.43
C ALA A 150 13.87 -3.96 -5.79
N PHE A 151 13.00 -2.95 -5.93
CA PHE A 151 12.86 -2.15 -7.14
C PHE A 151 14.15 -1.42 -7.49
N LEU A 152 14.76 -0.72 -6.52
CA LEU A 152 15.99 0.03 -6.72
C LEU A 152 17.15 -0.88 -7.16
N LYS A 153 17.28 -2.05 -6.52
CA LYS A 153 18.27 -3.05 -6.91
C LYS A 153 18.10 -3.48 -8.37
N ILE A 154 16.89 -3.85 -8.77
CA ILE A 154 16.60 -4.27 -10.15
C ILE A 154 16.81 -3.12 -11.15
N ALA A 155 16.44 -1.89 -10.76
CA ALA A 155 16.59 -0.71 -11.59
C ALA A 155 18.06 -0.31 -11.81
N ALA A 156 18.97 -0.67 -10.90
CA ALA A 156 20.40 -0.44 -11.04
C ALA A 156 21.10 -1.50 -11.92
N GLU A 157 20.51 -2.68 -12.07
CA GLU A 157 21.05 -3.80 -12.85
C GLU A 157 20.67 -3.78 -14.35
N GLY A 158 19.70 -2.93 -14.73
CA GLY A 158 19.16 -2.83 -16.10
C GLY A 158 19.52 -1.54 -16.82
#